data_AF-K2CSJ7-F1
#
_entry.id   AF-K2CSJ7-F1
#
_cell.length_a   1.000
_cell.length_b   1.000
_cell.length_c   1.000
_cell.angle_alpha   90.00
_cell.angle_beta   90.00
_cell.angle_gamma   90.00
#
_symmetry.space_group_name_H-M   'P 1'
#
loop_
_entity.id
_entity.type
_entity.pdbx_description
1 polymer ?
#
loop_
_entity_poly.entity_id
_entity_poly.type
_entity_poly.pdbx_seq_one_letter_code
_entity_poly.pdbx_strand_id
1 'polypeptide(L)' 'MAETKPRKLAIISSKGSLDMAYPPLILANAARMAGVEVDVFFTFWGLDIITKKKMDKLNVAVVGNPSMHPWFHIPT' A
#
# COMPACT_ATOMS: atom_id res chain seq x y z
N MET A 1 25.03 -29.10 2.77
CA MET A 1 23.86 -28.49 3.42
C MET A 1 23.33 -27.43 2.47
N ALA A 2 22.05 -27.47 2.11
CA ALA A 2 21.48 -26.46 1.21
C ALA A 2 21.54 -25.09 1.90
N GLU A 3 22.17 -24.12 1.24
CA GLU A 3 22.24 -22.75 1.73
C GLU A 3 20.81 -22.18 1.79
N THR A 4 20.29 -21.97 3.00
CA THR A 4 18.98 -21.35 3.19
C THR A 4 19.09 -19.87 2.88
N LYS A 5 18.92 -19.52 1.61
CA LYS A 5 18.90 -18.13 1.15
C LYS A 5 17.82 -17.36 1.93
N PRO A 6 18.11 -16.15 2.45
CA PRO A 6 17.11 -15.34 3.13
C PRO A 6 15.93 -15.09 2.17
N ARG A 7 14.71 -15.25 2.68
CA ARG A 7 13.49 -15.00 1.91
C ARG A 7 13.42 -13.52 1.56
N LYS A 8 13.08 -13.21 0.30
CA LYS A 8 12.92 -11.83 -0.18
C LYS A 8 11.49 -11.57 -0.67
N LEU A 9 11.00 -10.34 -0.49
CA LEU A 9 9.70 -9.87 -0.94
C LEU A 9 9.84 -8.49 -1.56
N ALA A 10 9.36 -8.31 -2.79
CA ALA A 10 9.28 -7.02 -3.45
C ALA A 10 7.80 -6.59 -3.54
N ILE A 11 7.49 -5.37 -3.09
CA ILE A 11 6.15 -4.79 -3.12
C ILE A 11 6.19 -3.54 -3.99
N ILE A 12 5.31 -3.44 -4.99
CA ILE A 12 5.17 -2.24 -5.82
C ILE A 12 3.94 -1.47 -5.35
N SER A 13 4.16 -0.26 -4.81
CA SER A 13 3.11 0.64 -4.37
C SER A 13 2.91 1.75 -5.40
N SER A 14 1.89 1.60 -6.26
CA SER A 14 1.60 2.52 -7.37
C SER A 14 0.44 3.49 -7.11
N LYS A 15 -0.40 3.22 -6.11
CA LYS A 15 -1.57 4.04 -5.74
C LYS A 15 -1.27 4.87 -4.50
N GLY A 16 -1.77 6.09 -4.47
CA GLY A 16 -1.54 7.06 -3.38
C GLY A 16 -2.76 7.34 -2.49
N SER A 17 -3.89 6.66 -2.69
CA SER A 17 -5.05 6.85 -1.82
C SER A 17 -4.82 6.19 -0.45
N LEU A 18 -5.47 6.71 0.59
CA LEU A 18 -5.26 6.27 1.96
C LEU A 18 -5.54 4.77 2.15
N ASP A 19 -6.65 4.29 1.60
CA ASP A 19 -7.07 2.89 1.63
C ASP A 19 -6.11 1.94 0.91
N MET A 20 -5.41 2.44 -0.11
CA MET A 20 -4.43 1.66 -0.89
C MET A 20 -3.02 1.75 -0.33
N ALA A 21 -2.75 2.68 0.58
CA ALA A 21 -1.47 2.80 1.28
C ALA A 21 -1.30 1.76 2.40
N TYR A 22 -2.41 1.36 3.05
CA TYR A 22 -2.37 0.38 4.14
C TYR A 22 -1.86 -1.01 3.72
N PRO A 23 -2.35 -1.65 2.65
CA PRO A 23 -1.91 -2.98 2.27
C PRO A 23 -0.39 -3.14 2.09
N PRO A 24 0.31 -2.32 1.28
CA PRO A 24 1.75 -2.49 1.09
C PRO A 24 2.55 -2.25 2.39
N LEU A 25 2.14 -1.30 3.22
CA LEU A 25 2.83 -0.98 4.48
C LEU A 25 2.62 -2.06 5.56
N ILE A 26 1.39 -2.57 5.71
CA ILE A 26 1.08 -3.66 6.65
C ILE A 26 1.83 -4.93 6.26
N LEU A 27 1.79 -5.30 4.98
CA LEU A 27 2.48 -6.49 4.47
C LEU A 27 4.00 -6.37 4.63
N ALA A 28 4.58 -5.20 4.31
CA ALA A 28 5.99 -4.96 4.50
C ALA A 28 6.40 -5.11 5.97
N ASN A 29 5.61 -4.55 6.89
CA ASN A 29 5.86 -4.66 8.33
C ASN A 29 5.77 -6.13 8.82
N ALA A 30 4.72 -6.85 8.42
CA ALA A 30 4.54 -8.26 8.77
C ALA A 30 5.68 -9.15 8.23
N ALA A 31 6.08 -8.94 6.98
CA ALA A 31 7.19 -9.67 6.37
C ALA A 31 8.53 -9.36 7.07
N ARG A 32 8.76 -8.09 7.43
CA ARG A 32 9.95 -7.69 8.20
C ARG A 32 10.01 -8.33 9.58
N MET A 33 8.86 -8.46 10.26
CA MET A 33 8.74 -9.18 11.54
C MET A 33 8.99 -10.69 11.40
N ALA A 34 8.61 -11.28 10.26
CA ALA A 34 8.85 -12.69 9.96
C ALA A 34 10.28 -13.00 9.49
N GLY A 35 11.20 -12.02 9.53
CA GLY A 35 12.59 -12.19 9.09
C GLY A 35 12.77 -12.24 7.57
N VAL A 36 11.81 -11.74 6.79
CA VAL A 36 11.90 -11.62 5.33
C VAL A 36 12.56 -10.28 4.99
N GLU A 37 13.48 -10.29 4.03
CA GLU A 37 14.04 -9.08 3.42
C GLU A 37 12.98 -8.46 2.50
N VAL A 38 12.59 -7.21 2.74
CA VAL A 38 11.48 -6.57 2.02
C VAL A 38 11.96 -5.29 1.35
N ASP A 39 11.67 -5.18 0.06
CA ASP A 39 11.82 -3.95 -0.72
C ASP A 39 10.44 -3.41 -1.11
N VAL A 40 10.17 -2.14 -0.80
CA VAL A 40 8.94 -1.46 -1.23
C VAL A 40 9.29 -0.37 -2.24
N PHE A 41 8.88 -0.58 -3.48
CA PHE A 41 9.06 0.37 -4.56
C PHE A 41 7.82 1.26 -4.71
N PHE A 42 7.96 2.53 -4.32
CA PHE A 42 6.92 3.54 -4.48
C PHE A 42 7.05 4.20 -5.86
N THR A 43 5.96 4.17 -6.65
CA THR A 43 5.94 4.71 -8.01
C THR A 43 4.63 5.46 -8.30
N PHE A 44 4.64 6.34 -9.31
CA PHE A 44 3.52 7.21 -9.68
C PHE A 44 2.91 7.93 -8.46
N TRP A 45 1.61 7.76 -8.22
CA TRP A 45 0.90 8.33 -7.07
C TRP A 45 1.32 7.71 -5.74
N GLY A 46 1.92 6.52 -5.74
CA GLY A 46 2.47 5.90 -4.53
C GLY A 46 3.58 6.71 -3.86
N LEU A 47 4.25 7.62 -4.58
CA LEU A 47 5.23 8.55 -3.99
C LEU A 47 4.60 9.48 -2.94
N ASP A 48 3.30 9.75 -3.04
CA ASP A 48 2.60 10.63 -2.09
C ASP A 48 2.53 9.99 -0.69
N ILE A 49 2.61 8.66 -0.60
CA ILE A 49 2.64 7.91 0.67
C ILE A 49 3.89 8.25 1.49
N ILE A 50 5.03 8.45 0.84
CA ILE A 50 6.32 8.71 1.52
C ILE A 50 6.76 10.18 1.48
N THR A 51 6.02 11.02 0.74
CA THR A 51 6.34 12.44 0.61
C THR A 51 5.87 13.19 1.85
N LYS A 52 6.82 13.67 2.67
CA LYS A 52 6.55 14.36 3.96
C LYS A 52 5.49 15.48 3.90
N LYS A 53 5.40 16.19 2.76
CA LYS A 53 4.45 17.30 2.56
C LYS A 53 3.02 16.85 2.21
N LYS A 54 2.82 15.56 1.92
CA LYS A 54 1.58 14.98 1.38
C LYS A 54 1.05 13.81 2.19
N MET A 55 1.92 13.04 2.85
CA MET A 55 1.56 11.79 3.54
C MET A 55 0.48 11.95 4.63
N ASP A 56 0.37 13.15 5.20
CA ASP A 56 -0.62 13.54 6.22
C ASP A 56 -1.99 13.89 5.62
N LYS A 57 -2.10 13.97 4.30
CA LYS A 57 -3.29 14.44 3.56
C LYS A 57 -3.82 13.41 2.56
N LEU A 58 -3.44 12.14 2.72
CA LEU A 58 -3.98 11.08 1.88
C LEU A 58 -5.46 10.89 2.18
N ASN A 59 -6.27 10.77 1.13
CA ASN A 59 -7.72 10.59 1.23
C ASN A 59 -8.14 9.29 0.55
N VAL A 60 -9.32 8.80 0.91
CA VAL A 60 -9.98 7.69 0.22
C VAL A 60 -10.67 8.24 -1.03
N ALA A 61 -10.53 7.55 -2.15
CA ALA A 61 -11.22 7.94 -3.38
C ALA A 61 -12.75 7.79 -3.21
N VAL A 62 -13.50 8.85 -3.52
CA VAL A 62 -14.97 8.86 -3.46
C VAL A 62 -15.57 8.31 -4.75
N VAL A 63 -15.00 8.66 -5.90
CA VAL A 63 -15.50 8.18 -7.20
C VAL A 63 -14.63 7.01 -7.68
N GLY A 64 -15.26 5.94 -8.15
CA GLY A 64 -14.56 4.77 -8.69
C GLY A 64 -13.88 3.88 -7.64
N ASN A 65 -14.19 4.06 -6.36
CA ASN A 65 -13.73 3.15 -5.30
C ASN A 65 -14.75 2.01 -5.10
N PRO A 66 -14.43 0.76 -5.47
CA PRO A 66 -15.35 -0.37 -5.32
C PRO A 66 -15.71 -0.69 -3.88
N SER A 67 -14.86 -0.30 -2.92
CA SER A 67 -15.07 -0.55 -1.49
C SER A 67 -15.99 0.48 -0.83
N MET A 68 -16.34 1.55 -1.55
CA MET A 68 -17.18 2.60 -0.98
C MET A 68 -18.66 2.29 -1.25
N HIS A 69 -19.39 1.97 -0.18
CA HIS A 69 -20.82 1.75 -0.19
C HIS A 69 -21.52 2.91 0.52
N PRO A 70 -21.93 3.97 -0.19
CA PRO A 70 -22.69 5.04 0.43
C PRO A 70 -24.04 4.51 0.91
N TRP A 71 -24.53 5.11 1.99
CA TRP A 71 -25.86 4.81 2.54
C TRP A 71 -27.00 5.23 1.60
N PHE A 72 -26.73 6.14 0.66
CA PHE A 72 -27.65 6.53 -0.39
C PHE A 72 -27.43 5.70 -1.66
N HIS A 73 -28.51 5.37 -2.35
CA HIS A 73 -28.45 4.69 -3.64
C HIS A 73 -27.84 5.63 -4.69
N ILE A 74 -26.69 5.26 -5.25
CA ILE A 74 -26.15 5.91 -6.45
C ILE A 74 -26.96 5.34 -7.63
N PRO A 75 -27.78 6.15 -8.34
CA PRO A 75 -28.39 5.70 -9.57
C PRO A 75 -27.25 5.41 -10.55
N THR A 76 -27.11 4.13 -10.93
CA THR A 76 -26.25 3.70 -12.03
C THR A 76 -26.71 4.32 -13.34
#